data_AF-M2Q9S4-F1
#
_entry.id   AF-M2Q9S4-F1
#
_cell.length_a   1.000
_cell.length_b   1.000
_cell.length_c   1.000
_cell.angle_alpha   90.00
_cell.angle_beta   90.00
_cell.angle_gamma   90.00
#
_symmetry.space_group_name_H-M   'P 1'
#
loop_
_entity.id
_entity.type
_entity.pdbx_description
1 polymer ?
#
loop_
_entity_poly.entity_id
_entity_poly.type
_entity_poly.pdbx_seq_one_letter_code
_entity_poly.pdbx_strand_id
1 'polypeptide(L)'
;MNKYQVKRFTPEEISSMVLSKMKETAETFVGKEIKNAVITCPAYFNDSQRQATKDAGTIAGMNVMRIINEPTAAAIAYGLDKKSSGEKKVLIFDLRGGTFDVSVLAIEEGVFEVKATNGDTHLGGEVFDNRL
;
A
#
# COMPACT_ATOMS: atom_id res chain seq x y z
N MET A 1 -15.64 -10.83 38.72
CA MET A 1 -14.58 -10.74 37.69
C MET A 1 -15.07 -9.84 36.57
N ASN A 2 -14.45 -8.67 36.38
CA ASN A 2 -14.87 -7.72 35.36
C ASN A 2 -14.31 -8.18 34.01
N LYS A 3 -15.18 -8.65 33.10
CA LYS A 3 -14.80 -9.32 31.84
C LYS A 3 -14.37 -8.37 30.70
N TYR A 4 -14.37 -7.06 30.93
CA TYR A 4 -14.06 -6.06 29.90
C TYR A 4 -13.05 -5.05 30.44
N GLN A 5 -11.85 -5.07 29.85
CA GLN A 5 -10.84 -4.02 30.04
C GLN A 5 -10.74 -3.18 28.76
N VAL A 6 -10.77 -1.87 28.93
CA VAL A 6 -10.52 -0.93 27.84
C VAL A 6 -9.04 -1.01 27.47
N LYS A 7 -8.75 -1.30 26.20
CA LYS A 7 -7.40 -1.22 25.63
C LYS A 7 -7.36 -0.08 24.62
N ARG A 8 -6.24 0.62 24.57
CA ARG A 8 -5.94 1.63 23.56
C ARG A 8 -4.92 1.04 22.61
N PHE A 9 -5.10 1.31 21.33
CA PHE A 9 -4.19 0.89 20.27
C PHE A 9 -3.84 2.10 19.42
N THR A 10 -2.60 2.17 18.98
CA THR A 10 -2.19 3.13 17.96
C THR A 10 -2.63 2.64 16.58
N PRO A 11 -2.69 3.53 15.56
CA PRO A 11 -3.00 3.12 14.19
C PRO A 11 -2.04 2.03 13.68
N GLU A 12 -0.75 2.13 14.00
CA GLU A 12 0.29 1.19 13.59
C GLU A 12 0.07 -0.19 14.23
N GLU A 13 -0.34 -0.24 15.51
CA GLU A 13 -0.69 -1.49 16.18
C GLU A 13 -1.88 -2.16 15.49
N ILE A 14 -2.92 -1.40 15.13
CA ILE A 14 -4.08 -1.94 14.40
C ILE A 14 -3.65 -2.42 13.00
N SER A 15 -2.88 -1.62 12.25
CA SER A 15 -2.35 -2.03 10.95
C SER A 15 -1.46 -3.27 11.06
N SER A 16 -0.68 -3.42 12.14
CA SER A 16 0.16 -4.59 12.36
C SER A 16 -0.65 -5.87 12.54
N MET A 17 -1.87 -5.79 13.07
CA MET A 17 -2.76 -6.96 13.19
C MET A 17 -3.22 -7.42 11.80
N VAL A 18 -3.55 -6.49 10.91
CA VAL A 18 -3.89 -6.79 9.50
C VAL A 18 -2.69 -7.42 8.80
N LEU A 19 -1.50 -6.80 8.93
CA LEU A 19 -0.27 -7.31 8.33
C LEU A 19 0.13 -8.67 8.89
N SER A 20 -0.07 -8.93 10.18
CA SER A 20 0.16 -10.24 10.79
C SER A 20 -0.76 -11.30 10.20
N LYS A 21 -2.03 -10.96 9.96
CA LYS A 21 -2.95 -11.89 9.29
C LYS A 21 -2.52 -12.17 7.84
N MET A 22 -2.04 -11.15 7.13
CA MET A 22 -1.52 -11.35 5.77
C MET A 22 -0.25 -12.19 5.74
N LYS A 23 0.65 -12.00 6.70
CA LYS A 23 1.84 -12.84 6.89
C LYS A 23 1.45 -14.30 7.13
N GLU A 24 0.56 -14.58 8.08
CA GLU A 24 0.07 -15.94 8.37
C GLU A 24 -0.54 -16.60 7.11
N THR A 25 -1.31 -15.83 6.34
CA THR A 25 -1.91 -16.31 5.09
C THR A 25 -0.84 -16.71 4.07
N ALA A 26 0.18 -15.87 3.89
CA ALA A 26 1.30 -16.15 2.99
C ALA A 26 2.15 -17.34 3.49
N GLU A 27 2.43 -17.42 4.79
CA GLU A 27 3.19 -18.52 5.40
C GLU A 27 2.46 -19.86 5.23
N THR A 28 1.14 -19.87 5.40
CA THR A 28 0.31 -21.05 5.17
C THR A 28 0.37 -21.50 3.71
N PHE A 29 0.30 -20.57 2.77
CA PHE A 29 0.38 -20.88 1.35
C PHE A 29 1.76 -21.40 0.92
N VAL A 30 2.85 -20.78 1.40
CA VAL A 30 4.22 -21.12 1.00
C VAL A 30 4.80 -22.29 1.82
N GLY A 31 4.25 -22.56 3.01
CA GLY A 31 4.69 -23.63 3.92
C GLY A 31 5.96 -23.31 4.71
N LYS A 32 6.32 -22.02 4.84
CA LYS A 32 7.51 -21.56 5.59
C LYS A 32 7.32 -20.15 6.13
N GLU A 33 8.11 -19.79 7.12
CA GLU A 33 8.14 -18.45 7.71
C GLU A 33 8.50 -17.37 6.68
N ILE A 34 7.75 -16.26 6.69
CA ILE A 34 7.99 -15.08 5.85
C ILE A 34 8.62 -13.98 6.71
N LYS A 35 9.87 -13.64 6.36
CA LYS A 35 10.67 -12.66 7.12
C LYS A 35 10.76 -11.29 6.47
N ASN A 36 10.67 -11.22 5.15
CA ASN A 36 10.92 -9.99 4.40
C ASN A 36 9.67 -9.59 3.63
N ALA A 37 9.34 -8.30 3.63
CA ALA A 37 8.21 -7.76 2.88
C ALA A 37 8.54 -6.42 2.24
N VAL A 38 7.89 -6.14 1.12
CA VAL A 38 7.73 -4.80 0.56
C VAL A 38 6.26 -4.43 0.78
N ILE A 39 6.01 -3.25 1.34
CA ILE A 39 4.65 -2.79 1.65
C ILE A 39 4.36 -1.57 0.79
N THR A 40 3.16 -1.52 0.21
CA THR A 40 2.71 -0.39 -0.59
C THR A 40 2.04 0.67 0.28
N CYS A 41 2.11 1.94 -0.13
CA CYS A 41 1.33 3.03 0.45
C CYS A 41 0.87 4.03 -0.63
N PRO A 42 -0.11 4.90 -0.36
CA PRO A 42 -0.50 5.95 -1.29
C PRO A 42 0.68 6.87 -1.64
N ALA A 43 0.72 7.37 -2.87
CA ALA A 43 1.83 8.22 -3.33
C ALA A 43 1.95 9.55 -2.58
N TYR A 44 0.82 10.08 -2.09
CA TYR A 44 0.75 11.33 -1.33
C TYR A 44 1.09 11.18 0.16
N PHE A 45 1.40 9.97 0.65
CA PHE A 45 1.85 9.80 2.03
C PHE A 45 3.14 10.57 2.29
N ASN A 46 3.15 11.32 3.39
CA ASN A 46 4.35 11.98 3.90
C ASN A 46 5.27 11.00 4.62
N ASP A 47 6.46 11.47 5.01
CA ASP A 47 7.48 10.64 5.66
C ASP A 47 7.00 10.01 6.98
N SER A 48 6.23 10.75 7.78
CA SER A 48 5.70 10.23 9.04
C SER A 48 4.71 9.09 8.82
N GLN A 49 3.83 9.20 7.83
CA GLN A 49 2.87 8.15 7.50
C GLN A 49 3.56 6.92 6.91
N ARG A 50 4.58 7.12 6.06
CA ARG A 50 5.41 6.02 5.53
C ARG A 50 6.15 5.29 6.65
N GLN A 51 6.70 6.04 7.61
CA GLN A 51 7.36 5.47 8.77
C GLN A 51 6.37 4.67 9.63
N ALA A 52 5.18 5.21 9.90
CA ALA A 52 4.11 4.51 10.62
C ALA A 52 3.72 3.18 9.94
N THR A 53 3.59 3.15 8.61
CA THR A 53 3.35 1.90 7.85
C THR A 53 4.51 0.92 7.97
N LYS A 54 5.76 1.39 7.93
CA LYS A 54 6.95 0.56 8.13
C LYS A 54 7.01 -0.01 9.55
N ASP A 55 6.64 0.78 10.55
CA ASP A 55 6.61 0.37 11.95
C ASP A 55 5.53 -0.70 12.15
N ALA A 56 4.34 -0.55 11.55
CA ALA A 56 3.31 -1.58 11.55
C ALA A 56 3.82 -2.94 11.00
N GLY A 57 4.60 -2.91 9.91
CA GLY A 57 5.24 -4.12 9.37
C GLY A 57 6.30 -4.72 10.29
N THR A 58 7.04 -3.87 11.00
CA THR A 58 8.04 -4.30 11.99
C THR A 58 7.37 -4.92 13.22
N ILE A 59 6.28 -4.31 13.73
CA ILE A 59 5.47 -4.85 14.83
C ILE A 59 4.86 -6.21 14.45
N ALA A 60 4.48 -6.39 13.18
CA ALA A 60 4.02 -7.68 12.64
C ALA A 60 5.15 -8.74 12.47
N GLY A 61 6.39 -8.42 12.89
CA GLY A 61 7.52 -9.33 12.84
C GLY A 61 8.06 -9.57 11.43
N MET A 62 8.03 -8.55 10.58
CA MET A 62 8.63 -8.57 9.24
C MET A 62 9.73 -7.52 9.12
N ASN A 63 10.80 -7.85 8.40
CA ASN A 63 11.76 -6.90 7.87
C ASN A 63 11.16 -6.19 6.64
N VAL A 64 10.77 -4.94 6.80
CA VAL A 64 10.22 -4.12 5.72
C VAL A 64 11.36 -3.58 4.86
N MET A 65 11.61 -4.27 3.74
CA MET A 65 12.71 -3.97 2.81
C MET A 65 12.55 -2.60 2.14
N ARG A 66 11.31 -2.23 1.82
CA ARG A 66 10.98 -0.97 1.18
C ARG A 66 9.50 -0.66 1.37
N ILE A 67 9.20 0.63 1.52
CA ILE A 67 7.86 1.17 1.28
C ILE A 67 7.85 1.71 -0.15
N ILE A 68 6.92 1.25 -0.98
CA ILE A 68 6.77 1.73 -2.37
C ILE A 68 5.41 2.37 -2.58
N ASN A 69 5.32 3.30 -3.53
CA ASN A 69 4.05 3.90 -3.90
C ASN A 69 3.17 2.85 -4.59
N GLU A 70 1.90 2.79 -4.23
CA GLU A 70 0.87 2.00 -4.91
C GLU A 70 0.87 2.19 -6.44
N PRO A 71 0.86 3.42 -7.00
CA PRO A 71 0.91 3.59 -8.45
C PRO A 71 2.21 3.06 -9.08
N THR A 72 3.33 3.13 -8.36
CA THR A 72 4.60 2.52 -8.82
C THR A 72 4.51 1.00 -8.81
N ALA A 73 3.93 0.40 -7.76
CA ALA A 73 3.72 -1.04 -7.68
C ALA A 73 2.81 -1.53 -8.81
N ALA A 74 1.74 -0.79 -9.12
CA ALA A 74 0.87 -1.07 -10.26
C ALA A 74 1.65 -1.01 -11.58
N ALA A 75 2.44 0.04 -11.81
CA ALA A 75 3.22 0.17 -13.04
C ALA A 75 4.28 -0.95 -13.20
N ILE A 76 4.90 -1.40 -12.10
CA ILE A 76 5.80 -2.57 -12.08
C ILE A 76 5.03 -3.85 -12.43
N ALA A 77 3.82 -4.04 -11.89
CA ALA A 77 3.01 -5.23 -12.18
C ALA A 77 2.64 -5.36 -13.67
N TYR A 78 2.46 -4.22 -14.36
CA TYR A 78 2.26 -4.18 -15.81
C TYR A 78 3.56 -4.30 -16.63
N GLY A 79 4.72 -4.48 -15.96
CA GLY A 79 6.02 -4.61 -16.61
C GLY A 79 6.50 -3.33 -17.29
N LEU A 80 6.06 -2.17 -16.80
CA LEU A 80 6.41 -0.87 -17.37
C LEU A 80 7.81 -0.39 -16.94
N ASP A 81 8.44 -1.08 -15.99
CA ASP A 81 9.83 -0.93 -15.57
C ASP A 81 10.83 -1.41 -16.63
N LYS A 82 10.38 -2.24 -17.59
CA LYS A 82 11.23 -2.75 -18.66
C LYS A 82 11.78 -1.60 -19.50
N LYS A 83 13.10 -1.61 -19.68
CA LYS A 83 13.82 -0.63 -20.50
C LYS A 83 13.14 -0.48 -21.87
N SER A 84 12.62 0.71 -22.12
CA SER A 84 12.12 1.13 -23.42
C SER A 84 12.94 2.32 -23.91
N SER A 85 12.99 2.49 -25.23
CA SER A 85 13.53 3.69 -25.83
C SER A 85 12.60 4.88 -25.53
N GLY A 86 13.02 5.75 -24.63
CA GLY A 86 12.35 7.01 -24.30
C GLY A 86 11.44 6.99 -23.05
N GLU A 87 11.15 8.20 -22.56
CA GLU A 87 10.21 8.45 -21.45
C GLU A 87 8.79 7.99 -21.83
N LYS A 88 8.16 7.23 -20.93
CA LYS A 88 6.74 6.89 -20.99
C LYS A 88 5.97 7.67 -19.93
N LYS A 89 4.83 8.23 -20.33
CA LYS A 89 3.86 8.81 -19.40
C LYS A 89 2.73 7.83 -19.17
N VAL A 90 2.48 7.49 -17.91
CA VAL A 90 1.50 6.49 -17.51
C VAL A 90 0.54 7.13 -16.52
N LEU A 91 -0.76 7.00 -16.77
CA LEU A 91 -1.79 7.37 -15.82
C LEU A 91 -2.28 6.11 -15.11
N ILE A 92 -2.19 6.12 -13.79
CA ILE A 92 -2.76 5.10 -12.92
C ILE A 92 -4.09 5.63 -12.40
N PHE A 93 -5.15 4.86 -12.61
CA PHE A 93 -6.49 5.11 -12.11
C PHE A 93 -6.83 4.04 -11.08
N ASP A 94 -7.02 4.43 -9.82
CA ASP A 94 -7.22 3.51 -8.71
C ASP A 94 -8.51 3.87 -7.96
N LEU A 95 -9.57 3.10 -8.19
CA LEU A 95 -10.89 3.30 -7.58
C LEU A 95 -11.21 2.11 -6.68
N ARG A 96 -11.16 2.33 -5.37
CA ARG A 96 -11.27 1.30 -4.33
C ARG A 96 -12.60 1.37 -3.60
N GLY A 97 -12.72 0.62 -2.51
CA GLY A 97 -13.91 0.62 -1.66
C GLY A 97 -14.24 1.99 -1.05
N GLY A 98 -13.24 2.72 -0.55
CA GLY A 98 -13.46 4.03 0.11
C GLY A 98 -12.66 5.20 -0.44
N THR A 99 -11.71 4.97 -1.35
CA THR A 99 -10.86 6.03 -1.92
C THR A 99 -10.76 5.92 -3.44
N PHE A 100 -10.56 7.07 -4.06
CA PHE A 100 -10.28 7.21 -5.48
C PHE A 100 -9.00 8.02 -5.67
N ASP A 101 -7.99 7.44 -6.31
CA ASP A 101 -6.69 8.05 -6.52
C ASP A 101 -6.29 7.97 -8.00
N VAL A 102 -5.78 9.09 -8.53
CA VAL A 102 -5.21 9.19 -9.87
C VAL A 102 -3.77 9.67 -9.75
N SER A 103 -2.84 8.97 -10.40
CA SER A 103 -1.43 9.37 -10.44
C SER A 103 -0.88 9.33 -11.85
N VAL A 104 -0.11 10.35 -12.22
CA VAL A 104 0.66 10.38 -13.46
C VAL A 104 2.11 10.09 -13.14
N LEU A 105 2.66 9.06 -13.78
CA LEU A 105 4.04 8.63 -13.68
C LEU A 105 4.79 8.98 -14.97
N ALA A 106 6.01 9.44 -14.85
CA ALA A 106 7.01 9.34 -15.91
C ALA A 106 7.90 8.13 -15.61
N ILE A 107 8.19 7.34 -16.64
CA ILE A 107 9.02 6.15 -16.55
C ILE A 107 10.11 6.25 -17.61
N GLU A 108 11.36 6.25 -17.18
CA GLU A 108 12.52 6.31 -18.06
C GLU A 108 13.62 5.40 -17.52
N GLU A 109 14.13 4.50 -18.36
CA GLU A 109 15.18 3.52 -18.01
C GLU A 109 14.93 2.71 -16.71
N GLY A 110 13.66 2.46 -16.36
CA GLY A 110 13.26 1.74 -15.14
C GLY A 110 13.18 2.62 -13.89
N VAL A 111 13.43 3.92 -14.02
CA VAL A 111 13.19 4.92 -12.97
C VAL A 111 11.74 5.38 -13.05
N PHE A 112 11.06 5.40 -11.92
CA PHE A 112 9.67 5.84 -11.78
C PHE A 112 9.62 7.17 -11.06
N GLU A 113 9.03 8.18 -11.69
CA GLU A 113 8.83 9.49 -11.08
C GLU A 113 7.33 9.81 -11.06
N VAL A 114 6.79 10.07 -9.86
CA VAL A 114 5.42 10.57 -9.71
C VAL A 114 5.41 12.05 -10.08
N LYS A 115 4.76 12.39 -11.20
CA LYS A 115 4.65 13.77 -11.70
C LYS A 115 3.49 14.52 -11.06
N ALA A 116 2.38 13.82 -10.82
CA ALA A 116 1.21 14.38 -10.15
C ALA A 116 0.36 13.27 -9.52
N THR A 117 -0.28 13.58 -8.41
CA THR A 117 -1.29 12.74 -7.76
C THR A 117 -2.46 13.61 -7.32
N ASN A 118 -3.68 13.15 -7.57
CA ASN A 118 -4.91 13.80 -7.11
C ASN A 118 -6.01 12.73 -6.93
N GLY A 119 -7.13 13.06 -6.31
CA GLY A 119 -8.16 12.07 -6.03
C GLY A 119 -9.25 12.59 -5.09
N ASP A 120 -10.06 11.65 -4.60
CA ASP A 120 -11.06 11.86 -3.56
C ASP A 120 -10.95 10.75 -2.51
N THR A 121 -10.57 11.14 -1.29
CA THR A 121 -10.35 10.20 -0.16
C THR A 121 -11.64 9.68 0.46
N HIS A 122 -12.81 10.06 -0.07
CA HIS A 122 -14.13 9.63 0.42
C HIS A 122 -15.05 9.13 -0.71
N LEU A 123 -14.50 8.88 -1.90
CA LEU A 123 -15.22 8.30 -3.03
C LEU A 123 -14.72 6.88 -3.29
N GLY A 124 -15.65 5.92 -3.33
CA GLY A 124 -15.32 4.53 -3.67
C GLY A 124 -16.56 3.66 -3.78
N GLY A 125 -16.35 2.34 -3.84
CA GLY A 125 -17.39 1.31 -3.88
C GLY A 125 -18.50 1.50 -2.83
N GLU A 126 -18.15 1.90 -1.60
CA GLU A 126 -19.14 2.13 -0.53
C GLU A 126 -20.16 3.22 -0.89
N VAL A 127 -19.76 4.24 -1.65
CA VAL A 127 -20.68 5.28 -2.14
C VAL A 127 -21.63 4.72 -3.20
N PHE A 128 -21.18 3.76 -4.00
CA PHE A 128 -22.02 3.10 -5.01
C PHE A 128 -23.01 2.15 -4.34
N ASP A 129 -22.55 1.36 -3.37
CA ASP A 129 -23.39 0.44 -2.59
C ASP A 129 -24.51 1.21 -1.86
N ASN A 130 -24.20 2.37 -1.27
CA ASN A 130 -25.19 3.21 -0.59
C ASN A 130 -26.25 3.83 -1.52
N ARG A 131 -26.05 3.81 -2.84
CA ARG A 131 -26.99 4.37 -3.82
C ARG A 131 -27.91 3.33 -4.46
N LEU A 132 -27.63 2.05 -4.27
CA LEU A 132 -28.41 0.91 -4.79
C LEU A 132 -29.43 0.42 -3.76
#